data_AF-A0A7I9XKQ7-F1
#
_entry.id   AF-A0A7I9XKQ7-F1
#
_cell.length_a   1.000
_cell.length_b   1.000
_cell.length_c   1.000
_cell.angle_alpha   90.00
_cell.angle_beta   90.00
_cell.angle_gamma   90.00
#
_symmetry.space_group_name_H-M   'P 1'
#
loop_
_entity.id
_entity.type
_entity.pdbx_description
1 polymer ?
#
loop_
_entity_poly.entity_id
_entity_poly.type
_entity_poly.pdbx_seq_one_letter_code
_entity_poly.pdbx_strand_id
1 'polypeptide(L)'
;MPDTMVDVEILTEAVRLACRAPSLHNSQPWRWVAERGRLELFLEPSRAVHGDQSAREALISCGAVLDHLRVAMAAAGFTAEVQRFPDAQHPDHLASIEFTPGGRVSDMQRYRANAILLRRTDRLPFMAPSNWEPLEAVLRDSVDDPVRLCVLGDGVRAKLAEVSQLSEALRMYDAAYHAEINWWTAPFEVRDGIPQSALVSAAESDRVDIGRAFPVTRNRERRVEVGDDHATIVLLSTATDNPSDTLACGEALSAVLLECTMAGLATCPVTHVTEVPAGRAMLAAVAGRDDLPQVLIRIGGAPALETAPEPTPRRALAEVLHVKG
;
A
#
# COMPACT_ATOMS: atom_id res chain seq x y z
N MET A 1 -17.87 36.62 -2.93
CA MET A 1 -18.35 35.31 -3.40
C MET A 1 -18.47 34.45 -2.14
N PRO A 2 -19.60 33.80 -1.82
CA PRO A 2 -19.62 32.92 -0.66
C PRO A 2 -18.78 31.68 -0.98
N ASP A 3 -17.89 31.34 -0.06
CA ASP A 3 -16.95 30.23 -0.06
C ASP A 3 -17.61 28.89 -0.41
N THR A 4 -17.09 28.25 -1.46
CA THR A 4 -17.34 26.83 -1.75
C THR A 4 -16.46 25.94 -0.86
N MET A 5 -16.38 26.25 0.43
CA MET A 5 -15.65 25.43 1.38
C MET A 5 -16.34 24.07 1.51
N VAL A 6 -15.57 23.00 1.39
CA VAL A 6 -16.07 21.64 1.64
C VAL A 6 -16.52 21.55 3.09
N ASP A 7 -17.69 20.95 3.32
CA ASP A 7 -18.18 20.67 4.65
C ASP A 7 -17.17 19.80 5.42
N VAL A 8 -16.89 20.18 6.67
CA VAL A 8 -16.01 19.43 7.57
C VAL A 8 -16.48 17.98 7.74
N GLU A 9 -17.79 17.73 7.70
CA GLU A 9 -18.33 16.37 7.78
C GLU A 9 -17.91 15.53 6.56
N ILE A 10 -17.98 16.09 5.35
CA ILE A 10 -17.54 15.42 4.11
C ILE A 10 -16.04 15.12 4.17
N LEU A 11 -15.23 16.09 4.59
CA LEU A 11 -13.78 15.89 4.77
C LEU A 11 -13.49 14.79 5.79
N THR A 12 -14.22 14.79 6.90
CA THR A 12 -14.08 13.80 7.98
C THR A 12 -14.39 12.38 7.49
N GLU A 13 -15.49 12.19 6.76
CA GLU A 13 -15.84 10.90 6.16
C GLU A 13 -14.84 10.45 5.10
N ALA A 14 -14.39 11.37 4.24
CA ALA A 14 -13.40 11.07 3.21
C ALA A 14 -12.06 10.64 3.82
N VAL A 15 -11.58 11.33 4.87
CA VAL A 15 -10.37 10.94 5.58
C VAL A 15 -10.56 9.59 6.28
N ARG A 16 -11.72 9.33 6.89
CA ARG A 16 -12.02 8.02 7.51
C ARG A 16 -11.92 6.88 6.48
N LEU A 17 -12.52 7.06 5.30
CA LEU A 17 -12.43 6.10 4.21
C LEU A 17 -10.97 5.97 3.73
N ALA A 18 -10.29 7.09 3.52
CA ALA A 18 -8.91 7.11 3.05
C ALA A 18 -7.95 6.37 3.98
N CYS A 19 -8.17 6.46 5.30
CA CYS A 19 -7.35 5.75 6.29
C CYS A 19 -7.37 4.23 6.14
N ARG A 20 -8.23 3.63 5.30
CA ARG A 20 -8.13 2.20 4.92
C ARG A 20 -6.93 1.89 4.03
N ALA A 21 -6.20 2.90 3.55
CA ALA A 21 -4.94 2.76 2.82
C ALA A 21 -3.99 1.75 3.50
N PRO A 22 -3.24 0.96 2.71
CA PRO A 22 -2.19 0.12 3.25
C PRO A 22 -1.00 0.99 3.70
N SER A 23 -0.28 0.53 4.72
CA SER A 23 1.00 1.09 5.12
C SER A 23 1.93 -0.03 5.55
N LEU A 24 3.24 0.22 5.55
CA LEU A 24 4.22 -0.74 6.07
C LEU A 24 3.83 -1.14 7.49
N HIS A 25 3.71 -2.45 7.73
CA HIS A 25 3.28 -3.03 9.01
C HIS A 25 2.00 -2.45 9.61
N ASN A 26 1.14 -1.82 8.80
CA ASN A 26 -0.05 -1.09 9.26
C ASN A 26 0.28 0.04 10.27
N SER A 27 1.49 0.63 10.21
CA SER A 27 1.95 1.70 11.10
C SER A 27 1.17 3.02 10.99
N GLN A 28 0.54 3.27 9.84
CA GLN A 28 -0.30 4.44 9.54
C GLN A 28 0.44 5.77 9.86
N PRO A 29 1.57 6.05 9.18
CA PRO A 29 2.52 7.11 9.54
C PRO A 29 2.10 8.48 9.00
N TRP A 30 0.80 8.77 9.00
CA TRP A 30 0.24 10.00 8.45
C TRP A 30 -0.50 10.81 9.52
N ARG A 31 -0.50 12.11 9.32
CA ARG A 31 -1.25 13.09 10.08
C ARG A 31 -1.93 14.06 9.12
N TRP A 32 -3.21 14.29 9.33
CA TRP A 32 -4.06 15.20 8.59
C TRP A 32 -4.36 16.44 9.43
N VAL A 33 -4.30 17.61 8.80
CA VAL A 33 -4.72 18.88 9.42
C VAL A 33 -5.71 19.57 8.48
N ALA A 34 -6.94 19.76 8.92
CA ALA A 34 -7.94 20.54 8.20
C ALA A 34 -7.92 21.98 8.71
N GLU A 35 -7.72 22.95 7.82
CA GLU A 35 -7.69 24.38 8.15
C GLU A 35 -8.29 25.18 6.99
N ARG A 36 -9.33 25.98 7.26
CA ARG A 36 -9.94 26.91 6.28
C ARG A 36 -10.34 26.25 4.94
N GLY A 37 -10.90 25.04 4.99
CA GLY A 37 -11.34 24.30 3.80
C GLY A 37 -10.21 23.64 2.99
N ARG A 38 -8.96 23.74 3.45
CA ARG A 38 -7.81 23.00 2.93
C ARG A 38 -7.54 21.81 3.84
N LEU A 39 -7.00 20.75 3.25
CA LEU A 39 -6.54 19.59 3.99
C LEU A 39 -5.05 19.43 3.76
N GLU A 40 -4.29 19.32 4.83
CA GLU A 40 -2.83 19.22 4.80
C GLU A 40 -2.42 17.81 5.26
N LEU A 41 -1.54 17.16 4.51
CA LEU A 41 -0.96 15.85 4.82
C LEU A 41 0.47 16.01 5.33
N PHE A 42 0.73 15.42 6.49
CA PHE A 42 2.06 15.35 7.09
C PHE A 42 2.50 13.90 7.31
N LEU A 43 3.80 13.66 7.18
CA LEU A 43 4.46 12.48 7.73
C LEU A 43 4.40 12.56 9.26
N GLU A 44 4.17 11.44 9.92
CA GLU A 44 4.27 11.29 11.37
C GLU A 44 5.52 10.44 11.70
N PRO A 45 6.69 11.07 11.92
CA PRO A 45 7.96 10.35 12.05
C PRO A 45 8.00 9.42 13.27
N SER A 46 7.20 9.71 14.31
CA SER A 46 7.08 8.82 15.48
C SER A 46 6.51 7.44 15.16
N ARG A 47 5.95 7.27 13.96
CA ARG A 47 5.40 6.00 13.43
C ARG A 47 6.21 5.43 12.28
N ALA A 48 7.32 6.06 11.92
CA ALA A 48 8.29 5.44 11.03
C ALA A 48 8.85 4.19 11.70
N VAL A 49 9.06 3.16 10.89
CA VAL A 49 9.57 1.88 11.34
C VAL A 49 11.10 1.96 11.35
N HIS A 50 11.76 1.45 12.38
CA HIS A 50 13.23 1.41 12.49
C HIS A 50 13.91 0.81 11.25
N GLY A 51 13.29 -0.18 10.60
CA GLY A 51 13.79 -0.76 9.35
C GLY A 51 13.80 0.20 8.16
N ASP A 52 13.00 1.27 8.20
CA ASP A 52 12.85 2.28 7.14
C ASP A 52 13.58 3.58 7.50
N GLN A 53 14.91 3.51 7.63
CA GLN A 53 15.75 4.64 8.06
C GLN A 53 15.68 5.87 7.15
N SER A 54 15.30 5.69 5.88
CA SER A 54 15.10 6.77 4.90
C SER A 54 13.67 7.30 4.85
N ALA A 55 12.76 6.77 5.69
CA ALA A 55 11.32 7.03 5.66
C ALA A 55 10.66 6.76 4.28
N ARG A 56 11.29 5.94 3.44
CA ARG A 56 10.86 5.68 2.06
C ARG A 56 9.52 4.94 2.05
N GLU A 57 9.39 3.88 2.84
CA GLU A 57 8.15 3.12 2.94
C GLU A 57 7.06 3.87 3.71
N ALA A 58 7.45 4.73 4.66
CA ALA A 58 6.54 5.67 5.30
C ALA A 58 5.98 6.70 4.30
N LEU A 59 6.81 7.25 3.41
CA LEU A 59 6.39 8.13 2.33
C LEU A 59 5.51 7.41 1.29
N ILE A 60 5.85 6.18 0.90
CA ILE A 60 4.98 5.33 0.06
C ILE A 60 3.61 5.13 0.74
N SER A 61 3.60 4.90 2.05
CA SER A 61 2.36 4.76 2.82
C SER A 61 1.53 6.06 2.81
N CYS A 62 2.19 7.22 2.95
CA CYS A 62 1.55 8.53 2.85
C CYS A 62 1.03 8.83 1.44
N GLY A 63 1.74 8.42 0.39
CA GLY A 63 1.25 8.53 -0.98
C GLY A 63 0.02 7.67 -1.21
N ALA A 64 -0.02 6.46 -0.62
CA ALA A 64 -1.18 5.59 -0.74
C ALA A 64 -2.43 6.20 -0.08
N VAL A 65 -2.30 6.79 1.12
CA VAL A 65 -3.44 7.47 1.77
C VAL A 65 -3.86 8.75 1.04
N LEU A 66 -2.93 9.46 0.40
CA LEU A 66 -3.21 10.63 -0.42
C LEU A 66 -4.07 10.27 -1.64
N ASP A 67 -3.74 9.21 -2.37
CA ASP A 67 -4.57 8.74 -3.49
C ASP A 67 -5.91 8.17 -3.00
N HIS A 68 -5.94 7.42 -1.89
CA HIS A 68 -7.21 6.98 -1.30
C HIS A 68 -8.13 8.17 -0.93
N LEU A 69 -7.57 9.28 -0.43
CA LEU A 69 -8.33 10.51 -0.17
C LEU A 69 -8.88 11.09 -1.47
N ARG A 70 -8.09 11.17 -2.54
CA ARG A 70 -8.54 11.66 -3.85
C ARG A 70 -9.70 10.82 -4.37
N VAL A 71 -9.63 9.49 -4.24
CA VAL A 71 -10.72 8.57 -4.62
C VAL A 71 -11.97 8.79 -3.77
N ALA A 72 -11.82 8.91 -2.45
CA ALA A 72 -12.94 9.16 -1.55
C ALA A 72 -13.65 10.49 -1.87
N MET A 73 -12.88 11.55 -2.10
CA MET A 73 -13.41 12.88 -2.44
C MET A 73 -14.08 12.91 -3.81
N ALA A 74 -13.51 12.19 -4.80
CA ALA A 74 -14.14 12.04 -6.12
C ALA A 74 -15.52 11.36 -6.03
N ALA A 75 -15.68 10.35 -5.18
CA ALA A 75 -16.98 9.71 -4.93
C ALA A 75 -17.95 10.61 -4.15
N ALA A 76 -17.44 11.55 -3.35
CA ALA A 76 -18.21 12.59 -2.68
C ALA A 76 -18.55 13.79 -3.59
N GLY A 77 -18.11 13.79 -4.86
CA GLY A 77 -18.42 14.84 -5.83
C GLY A 77 -17.44 16.02 -5.80
N PHE A 78 -16.21 15.83 -5.34
CA PHE A 78 -15.16 16.85 -5.32
C PHE A 78 -13.94 16.43 -6.13
N THR A 79 -13.31 17.38 -6.80
CA THR A 79 -11.98 17.23 -7.38
C THR A 79 -10.95 17.74 -6.38
N ALA A 80 -9.90 16.95 -6.15
CA ALA A 80 -8.80 17.31 -5.26
C ALA A 80 -7.63 17.87 -6.06
N GLU A 81 -7.28 19.12 -5.80
CA GLU A 81 -6.09 19.80 -6.33
C GLU A 81 -4.96 19.67 -5.31
N VAL A 82 -3.92 18.95 -5.67
CA VAL A 82 -2.86 18.53 -4.73
C VAL A 82 -1.55 19.25 -5.07
N GLN A 83 -1.10 20.11 -4.17
CA GLN A 83 0.25 20.66 -4.16
C GLN A 83 1.13 19.78 -3.27
N ARG A 84 2.05 19.01 -3.88
CA ARG A 84 3.00 18.15 -3.15
C ARG A 84 4.20 18.97 -2.66
N PHE A 85 4.67 18.67 -1.46
CA PHE A 85 5.79 19.34 -0.78
C PHE A 85 5.71 20.89 -0.89
N PRO A 86 4.61 21.50 -0.40
CA PRO A 86 4.35 22.93 -0.58
C PRO A 86 5.33 23.83 0.17
N ASP A 87 5.98 23.33 1.22
CA ASP A 87 6.92 24.07 2.05
C ASP A 87 8.27 23.33 2.17
N ALA A 88 9.29 23.89 1.50
CA ALA A 88 10.65 23.33 1.51
C ALA A 88 11.33 23.39 2.90
N GLN A 89 10.85 24.21 3.83
CA GLN A 89 11.37 24.29 5.20
C GLN A 89 10.75 23.24 6.13
N HIS A 90 9.63 22.64 5.72
CA HIS A 90 8.92 21.61 6.48
C HIS A 90 8.81 20.33 5.62
N PRO A 91 9.88 19.53 5.50
CA PRO A 91 9.90 18.35 4.63
C PRO A 91 8.87 17.27 5.00
N ASP A 92 8.40 17.27 6.25
CA ASP A 92 7.31 16.40 6.70
C ASP A 92 5.94 16.87 6.20
N HIS A 93 5.81 18.08 5.64
CA HIS A 93 4.60 18.58 4.98
C HIS A 93 4.53 18.05 3.55
N LEU A 94 3.84 16.92 3.38
CA LEU A 94 3.86 16.14 2.15
C LEU A 94 2.92 16.69 1.08
N ALA A 95 1.75 17.19 1.47
CA ALA A 95 0.79 17.73 0.53
C ALA A 95 -0.13 18.78 1.16
N SER A 96 -0.52 19.75 0.35
CA SER A 96 -1.65 20.65 0.58
C SER A 96 -2.72 20.37 -0.46
N ILE A 97 -3.95 20.13 0.01
CA ILE A 97 -5.07 19.73 -0.84
C ILE A 97 -6.19 20.77 -0.74
N GLU A 98 -6.55 21.30 -1.90
CA GLU A 98 -7.75 22.10 -2.10
C GLU A 98 -8.78 21.29 -2.85
N PHE A 99 -10.05 21.64 -2.65
CA PHE A 99 -11.16 20.91 -3.22
C PHE A 99 -12.10 21.84 -3.95
N THR A 100 -12.46 21.45 -5.17
CA THR A 100 -13.46 22.13 -5.98
C THR A 100 -14.63 21.18 -6.24
N PRO A 101 -15.88 21.67 -6.33
CA PRO A 101 -16.99 20.82 -6.75
C PRO A 101 -16.68 20.17 -8.10
N GLY A 102 -16.79 18.85 -8.13
CA GLY A 102 -16.67 18.06 -9.34
C GLY A 102 -17.96 18.07 -10.16
N GLY A 103 -17.90 17.41 -11.31
CA GLY A 103 -19.09 17.11 -12.10
C GLY A 103 -19.93 15.98 -11.50
N ARG A 104 -20.84 15.43 -12.31
CA ARG A 104 -21.65 14.26 -11.91
C ARG A 104 -20.76 13.06 -11.60
N VAL A 105 -20.85 12.53 -10.38
CA VAL A 105 -20.10 11.34 -9.95
C VAL A 105 -20.43 10.13 -10.83
N SER A 106 -19.41 9.54 -11.45
CA SER A 106 -19.53 8.36 -12.30
C SER A 106 -19.67 7.06 -11.49
N ASP A 107 -20.17 6.00 -12.11
CA ASP A 107 -20.21 4.67 -11.46
C ASP A 107 -18.80 4.16 -11.17
N MET A 108 -17.83 4.48 -12.03
CA MET A 108 -16.44 4.12 -11.82
C MET A 108 -15.87 4.76 -10.55
N GLN A 109 -16.16 6.04 -10.28
CA GLN A 109 -15.74 6.71 -9.05
C GLN A 109 -16.35 6.03 -7.81
N ARG A 110 -17.63 5.64 -7.88
CA ARG A 110 -18.30 4.88 -6.80
C ARG A 110 -17.67 3.50 -6.60
N TYR A 111 -17.40 2.76 -7.66
CA TYR A 111 -16.78 1.43 -7.57
C TYR A 111 -15.37 1.50 -6.99
N ARG A 112 -14.58 2.51 -7.37
CA ARG A 112 -13.23 2.70 -6.84
C ARG A 112 -13.22 3.08 -5.36
N ALA A 113 -14.17 3.91 -4.92
CA ALA A 113 -14.35 4.19 -3.49
C ALA A 113 -14.82 2.96 -2.70
N ASN A 114 -15.69 2.12 -3.28
CA ASN A 114 -16.06 0.84 -2.66
C ASN A 114 -14.86 -0.11 -2.57
N ALA A 115 -13.96 -0.10 -3.55
CA ALA A 115 -12.75 -0.92 -3.54
C ALA A 115 -11.84 -0.61 -2.34
N ILE A 116 -11.83 0.64 -1.83
CA ILE A 116 -11.09 1.01 -0.61
C ILE A 116 -11.52 0.14 0.58
N LEU A 117 -12.83 -0.13 0.71
CA LEU A 117 -13.39 -0.93 1.80
C LEU A 117 -13.13 -2.44 1.63
N LEU A 118 -13.08 -2.90 0.38
CA LEU A 118 -12.92 -4.32 0.05
C LEU A 118 -11.45 -4.77 0.00
N ARG A 119 -10.54 -3.85 -0.32
CA ARG A 119 -9.12 -4.13 -0.49
C ARG A 119 -8.52 -4.61 0.84
N ARG A 120 -7.83 -5.74 0.77
CA ARG A 120 -7.05 -6.31 1.86
C ARG A 120 -5.73 -6.85 1.35
N THR A 121 -4.72 -6.87 2.21
CA THR A 121 -3.44 -7.53 1.93
C THR A 121 -3.60 -9.00 2.23
N ASP A 122 -3.45 -9.84 1.21
CA ASP A 122 -3.66 -11.28 1.32
C ASP A 122 -2.33 -12.04 1.17
N ARG A 123 -1.86 -12.63 2.27
CA ARG A 123 -0.57 -13.29 2.33
C ARG A 123 -0.62 -14.78 1.93
N LEU A 124 -1.81 -15.31 1.65
CA LEU A 124 -1.98 -16.70 1.21
C LEU A 124 -1.58 -16.87 -0.26
N PRO A 125 -1.37 -18.11 -0.74
CA PRO A 125 -1.13 -18.36 -2.16
C PRO A 125 -2.35 -17.99 -3.01
N PHE A 126 -2.08 -17.54 -4.23
CA PHE A 126 -3.07 -17.14 -5.23
C PHE A 126 -3.07 -18.11 -6.41
N MET A 127 -4.24 -18.26 -7.03
CA MET A 127 -4.32 -18.74 -8.40
C MET A 127 -3.83 -17.65 -9.35
N ALA A 128 -3.40 -18.04 -10.56
CA ALA A 128 -3.10 -17.06 -11.61
C ALA A 128 -4.33 -16.15 -11.87
N PRO A 129 -4.13 -14.84 -12.10
CA PRO A 129 -5.25 -13.92 -12.33
C PRO A 129 -5.99 -14.27 -13.63
N SER A 130 -7.32 -14.44 -13.54
CA SER A 130 -8.17 -14.54 -14.72
C SER A 130 -8.26 -13.17 -15.42
N ASN A 131 -8.28 -13.16 -16.75
CA ASN A 131 -8.38 -11.92 -17.55
C ASN A 131 -7.26 -10.90 -17.27
N TRP A 132 -6.01 -11.37 -17.23
CA TRP A 132 -4.84 -10.51 -16.95
C TRP A 132 -4.60 -9.41 -18.00
N GLU A 133 -4.65 -9.72 -19.30
CA GLU A 133 -4.23 -8.76 -20.34
C GLU A 133 -5.02 -7.43 -20.33
N PRO A 134 -6.36 -7.41 -20.24
CA PRO A 134 -7.10 -6.16 -20.15
C PRO A 134 -6.81 -5.40 -18.86
N LEU A 135 -6.62 -6.12 -17.74
CA LEU A 135 -6.26 -5.49 -16.47
C LEU A 135 -4.86 -4.87 -16.55
N GLU A 136 -3.88 -5.55 -17.14
CA GLU A 136 -2.54 -5.00 -17.30
C GLU A 136 -2.56 -3.64 -18.03
N ALA A 137 -3.37 -3.51 -19.09
CA ALA A 137 -3.53 -2.23 -19.79
C ALA A 137 -4.08 -1.14 -18.85
N VAL A 138 -5.13 -1.44 -18.08
CA VAL A 138 -5.69 -0.51 -17.09
C VAL A 138 -4.68 -0.14 -16.00
N LEU A 139 -3.89 -1.11 -15.51
CA LEU A 139 -2.86 -0.87 -14.51
C LEU A 139 -1.78 0.07 -15.06
N ARG A 140 -1.35 -0.13 -16.30
CA ARG A 140 -0.38 0.75 -16.97
C ARG A 140 -0.91 2.16 -17.15
N ASP A 141 -2.18 2.31 -17.54
CA ASP A 141 -2.83 3.62 -17.69
C ASP A 141 -3.10 4.32 -16.34
N SER A 142 -3.10 3.57 -15.23
CA SER A 142 -3.28 4.11 -13.88
C SER A 142 -1.99 4.60 -13.20
N VAL A 143 -0.83 4.38 -13.83
CA VAL A 143 0.48 4.72 -13.30
C VAL A 143 1.15 5.74 -14.23
N ASP A 144 1.34 6.95 -13.70
CA ASP A 144 1.97 8.06 -14.41
C ASP A 144 3.43 8.28 -13.97
N ASP A 145 4.18 9.03 -14.78
CA ASP A 145 5.51 9.55 -14.42
C ASP A 145 5.46 10.31 -13.06
N PRO A 146 6.43 10.12 -12.15
CA PRO A 146 7.74 9.46 -12.32
C PRO A 146 7.77 7.94 -12.06
N VAL A 147 6.61 7.30 -11.86
CA VAL A 147 6.54 5.89 -11.49
C VAL A 147 6.45 5.01 -12.74
N ARG A 148 7.14 3.87 -12.73
CA ARG A 148 7.00 2.85 -13.77
C ARG A 148 6.43 1.56 -13.21
N LEU A 149 5.54 0.96 -14.00
CA LEU A 149 5.00 -0.37 -13.75
C LEU A 149 5.65 -1.41 -14.67
N CYS A 150 6.28 -2.41 -14.07
CA CYS A 150 6.86 -3.55 -14.77
C CYS A 150 6.18 -4.85 -14.34
N VAL A 151 5.66 -5.62 -15.29
CA VAL A 151 5.15 -6.97 -15.04
C VAL A 151 6.32 -7.95 -15.18
N LEU A 152 6.60 -8.70 -14.12
CA LEU A 152 7.69 -9.66 -14.08
C LEU A 152 7.13 -11.04 -14.43
N GLY A 153 7.50 -11.55 -15.61
CA GLY A 153 6.99 -12.83 -16.10
C GLY A 153 7.50 -14.04 -15.31
N ASP A 154 6.82 -15.17 -15.44
CA ASP A 154 7.11 -16.39 -14.66
C ASP A 154 8.55 -16.90 -14.81
N GLY A 155 9.21 -16.61 -15.94
CA GLY A 155 10.60 -17.00 -16.19
C GLY A 155 11.63 -16.40 -15.21
N VAL A 156 11.26 -15.34 -14.47
CA VAL A 156 12.13 -14.75 -13.42
C VAL A 156 11.68 -15.07 -12.00
N ARG A 157 10.57 -15.78 -11.80
CA ARG A 157 9.97 -16.05 -10.48
C ARG A 157 10.95 -16.70 -9.50
N ALA A 158 11.69 -17.72 -9.94
CA ALA A 158 12.70 -18.38 -9.12
C ALA A 158 13.78 -17.40 -8.62
N LYS A 159 14.23 -16.47 -9.47
CA LYS A 159 15.19 -15.43 -9.07
C LYS A 159 14.59 -14.43 -8.09
N LEU A 160 13.31 -14.10 -8.21
CA LEU A 160 12.61 -13.24 -7.25
C LEU A 160 12.47 -13.93 -5.89
N ALA A 161 12.23 -15.24 -5.86
CA ALA A 161 12.26 -16.03 -4.64
C ALA A 161 13.66 -16.03 -4.00
N GLU A 162 14.73 -16.14 -4.80
CA GLU A 162 16.11 -15.99 -4.30
C GLU A 162 16.36 -14.59 -3.71
N VAL A 163 15.88 -13.51 -4.35
CA VAL A 163 15.96 -12.15 -3.80
C VAL A 163 15.24 -12.05 -2.45
N SER A 164 14.04 -12.64 -2.35
CA SER A 164 13.26 -12.71 -1.12
C SER A 164 14.04 -13.42 -0.01
N GLN A 165 14.58 -14.60 -0.29
CA GLN A 165 15.37 -15.40 0.66
C GLN A 165 16.67 -14.69 1.08
N LEU A 166 17.38 -14.06 0.13
CA LEU A 166 18.57 -13.28 0.40
C LEU A 166 18.28 -12.12 1.34
N SER A 167 17.15 -11.41 1.12
CA SER A 167 16.77 -10.26 1.93
C SER A 167 16.47 -10.65 3.38
N GLU A 168 15.85 -11.81 3.60
CA GLU A 168 15.65 -12.39 4.94
C GLU A 168 16.97 -12.86 5.56
N ALA A 169 17.82 -13.56 4.79
CA ALA A 169 19.10 -14.07 5.28
C ALA A 169 20.04 -12.94 5.75
N LEU A 170 20.07 -11.81 5.03
CA LEU A 170 20.84 -10.62 5.40
C LEU A 170 20.37 -9.99 6.72
N ARG A 171 19.14 -10.28 7.16
CA ARG A 171 18.54 -9.79 8.40
C ARG A 171 18.53 -10.84 9.52
N MET A 172 19.13 -12.01 9.31
CA MET A 172 19.15 -13.09 10.32
C MET A 172 19.67 -12.62 11.69
N TYR A 173 20.68 -11.73 11.71
CA TYR A 173 21.28 -11.22 12.94
C TYR A 173 20.92 -9.76 13.26
N ASP A 174 19.95 -9.19 12.55
CA ASP A 174 19.46 -7.85 12.81
C ASP A 174 18.40 -7.88 13.93
N ALA A 175 18.87 -7.74 15.17
CA ALA A 175 18.01 -7.77 16.35
C ALA A 175 16.96 -6.64 16.36
N ALA A 176 17.28 -5.48 15.76
CA ALA A 176 16.34 -4.36 15.70
C ALA A 176 15.19 -4.65 14.72
N TYR A 177 15.51 -5.21 13.55
CA TYR A 177 14.51 -5.69 12.60
C TYR A 177 13.57 -6.74 13.21
N HIS A 178 14.12 -7.75 13.90
CA HIS A 178 13.29 -8.78 14.52
C HIS A 178 12.44 -8.24 15.67
N ALA A 179 12.97 -7.30 16.47
CA ALA A 179 12.19 -6.64 17.53
C ALA A 179 11.02 -5.84 16.93
N GLU A 180 11.25 -5.14 15.83
CA GLU A 180 10.24 -4.40 15.09
C GLU A 180 9.13 -5.31 14.52
N ILE A 181 9.51 -6.39 13.84
CA ILE A 181 8.54 -7.35 13.29
C ILE A 181 7.66 -7.92 14.41
N ASN A 182 8.26 -8.27 15.56
CA ASN A 182 7.51 -8.76 16.71
C ASN A 182 6.61 -7.69 17.33
N TRP A 183 7.08 -6.44 17.39
CA TRP A 183 6.29 -5.31 17.88
C TRP A 183 5.03 -5.10 17.03
N TRP A 184 5.18 -5.00 15.72
CA TRP A 184 4.05 -4.74 14.81
C TRP A 184 3.17 -5.95 14.52
N THR A 185 3.51 -7.14 15.02
CA THR A 185 2.66 -8.35 14.92
C THR A 185 2.17 -8.83 16.28
N ALA A 186 2.37 -8.03 17.32
CA ALA A 186 1.98 -8.37 18.68
C ALA A 186 0.44 -8.55 18.78
N PRO A 187 -0.04 -9.63 19.43
CA PRO A 187 -1.46 -10.00 19.41
C PRO A 187 -2.36 -9.05 20.21
N PHE A 188 -1.79 -8.16 21.02
CA PHE A 188 -2.53 -7.21 21.86
C PHE A 188 -2.70 -5.83 21.22
N GLU A 189 -2.09 -5.58 20.05
CA GLU A 189 -2.30 -4.33 19.32
C GLU A 189 -3.67 -4.35 18.63
N VAL A 190 -4.55 -3.45 19.08
CA VAL A 190 -5.96 -3.40 18.66
C VAL A 190 -6.26 -2.22 17.72
N ARG A 191 -5.28 -1.36 17.43
CA ARG A 191 -5.48 -0.10 16.65
C ARG A 191 -4.57 0.02 15.42
N ASP A 192 -3.39 -0.58 15.48
CA ASP A 192 -2.41 -0.64 14.40
C ASP A 192 -1.73 -2.02 14.39
N GLY A 193 -0.69 -2.20 13.56
CA GLY A 193 -0.03 -3.48 13.42
C GLY A 193 -0.80 -4.50 12.57
N ILE A 194 -0.21 -5.68 12.40
CA ILE A 194 -0.74 -6.79 11.63
C ILE A 194 -1.37 -7.79 12.62
N PRO A 195 -2.71 -7.93 12.62
CA PRO A 195 -3.38 -8.86 13.52
C PRO A 195 -3.09 -10.31 13.11
N GLN A 196 -3.23 -11.25 14.06
CA GLN A 196 -3.03 -12.68 13.79
C GLN A 196 -3.92 -13.22 12.67
N SER A 197 -5.13 -12.67 12.48
CA SER A 197 -6.03 -13.05 11.38
C SER A 197 -5.46 -12.74 9.98
N ALA A 198 -4.51 -11.81 9.89
CA ALA A 198 -3.84 -11.41 8.65
C ALA A 198 -2.46 -12.08 8.46
N LEU A 199 -2.03 -12.91 9.41
CA LEU A 199 -0.82 -13.72 9.36
C LEU A 199 -1.13 -15.13 8.83
N VAL A 200 -0.07 -15.86 8.48
CA VAL A 200 -0.13 -17.20 7.89
C VAL A 200 0.52 -18.24 8.82
N SER A 201 0.17 -19.51 8.65
CA SER A 201 0.89 -20.62 9.28
C SER A 201 2.21 -20.89 8.56
N ALA A 202 3.08 -21.71 9.14
CA ALA A 202 4.33 -22.12 8.48
C ALA A 202 4.06 -22.84 7.14
N ALA A 203 3.13 -23.80 7.12
CA ALA A 203 2.77 -24.54 5.90
C ALA A 203 2.07 -23.66 4.84
N GLU A 204 1.39 -22.59 5.24
CA GLU A 204 0.86 -21.59 4.31
C GLU A 204 1.99 -20.73 3.73
N SER A 205 2.98 -20.35 4.56
CA SER A 205 4.15 -19.58 4.14
C SER A 205 5.04 -20.38 3.17
N ASP A 206 5.19 -21.69 3.37
CA ASP A 206 6.01 -22.56 2.53
C ASP A 206 5.49 -22.63 1.07
N ARG A 207 4.21 -22.31 0.85
CA ARG A 207 3.57 -22.28 -0.47
C ARG A 207 3.63 -20.91 -1.15
N VAL A 208 4.26 -19.92 -0.51
CA VAL A 208 4.44 -18.57 -1.04
C VAL A 208 5.92 -18.25 -1.09
N ASP A 209 6.50 -18.36 -2.28
CA ASP A 209 7.93 -18.18 -2.55
C ASP A 209 8.39 -16.71 -2.46
N ILE A 210 7.50 -15.76 -2.74
CA ILE A 210 7.77 -14.32 -2.73
C ILE A 210 6.92 -13.65 -1.65
N GLY A 211 7.42 -13.61 -0.42
CA GLY A 211 6.76 -12.94 0.69
C GLY A 211 7.72 -12.70 1.85
N ARG A 212 7.48 -11.63 2.61
CA ARG A 212 8.23 -11.36 3.84
C ARG A 212 7.86 -12.40 4.90
N ALA A 213 8.86 -12.90 5.63
CA ALA A 213 8.62 -13.73 6.80
C ALA A 213 8.01 -12.90 7.95
N PHE A 214 6.92 -13.39 8.51
CA PHE A 214 6.30 -12.87 9.73
C PHE A 214 6.17 -14.01 10.76
N PRO A 215 5.95 -13.70 12.06
CA PRO A 215 5.63 -14.71 13.05
C PRO A 215 4.43 -15.56 12.61
N VAL A 216 4.62 -16.88 12.62
CA VAL A 216 3.62 -17.82 12.11
C VAL A 216 2.53 -18.09 13.12
N THR A 217 1.31 -18.28 12.63
CA THR A 217 0.17 -18.71 13.45
C THR A 217 0.02 -20.22 13.48
N ARG A 218 -0.75 -20.74 14.44
CA ARG A 218 -1.10 -22.17 14.54
C ARG A 218 -2.52 -22.45 14.01
N ASN A 219 -3.00 -21.61 13.11
CA ASN A 219 -4.33 -21.74 12.52
C ASN A 219 -4.38 -22.93 11.56
N ARG A 220 -5.61 -23.37 11.23
CA ARG A 220 -5.82 -24.37 10.18
C ARG A 220 -5.32 -23.82 8.85
N GLU A 221 -4.70 -24.70 8.06
CA GLU A 221 -4.23 -24.37 6.72
C GLU A 221 -5.40 -24.02 5.81
N ARG A 222 -5.29 -22.87 5.15
CA ARG A 222 -6.25 -22.36 4.16
C ARG A 222 -5.72 -22.61 2.75
N ARG A 223 -6.64 -22.70 1.78
CA ARG A 223 -6.32 -22.81 0.35
C ARG A 223 -5.40 -23.97 0.01
N VAL A 224 -5.59 -25.13 0.65
CA VAL A 224 -4.77 -26.32 0.37
C VAL A 224 -4.95 -26.74 -1.10
N GLU A 225 -6.14 -26.53 -1.65
CA GLU A 225 -6.51 -26.80 -3.04
C GLU A 225 -5.81 -25.90 -4.07
N VAL A 226 -5.32 -24.73 -3.67
CA VAL A 226 -4.57 -23.83 -4.57
C VAL A 226 -3.15 -24.35 -4.80
N GLY A 227 -2.58 -25.08 -3.84
CA GLY A 227 -1.18 -25.50 -3.89
C GLY A 227 -0.25 -24.30 -3.70
N ASP A 228 0.73 -24.18 -4.58
CA ASP A 228 1.74 -23.12 -4.59
C ASP A 228 1.18 -21.81 -5.16
N ASP A 229 1.82 -20.70 -4.82
CA ASP A 229 1.45 -19.39 -5.32
C ASP A 229 1.72 -19.25 -6.83
N HIS A 230 0.69 -18.80 -7.55
CA HIS A 230 0.74 -18.49 -8.98
C HIS A 230 0.41 -17.02 -9.27
N ALA A 231 0.59 -16.14 -8.28
CA ALA A 231 0.39 -14.70 -8.45
C ALA A 231 1.27 -14.15 -9.58
N THR A 232 0.72 -13.27 -10.41
CA THR A 232 1.51 -12.41 -11.27
C THR A 232 2.23 -11.38 -10.41
N ILE A 233 3.51 -11.15 -10.69
CA ILE A 233 4.33 -10.21 -9.93
C ILE A 233 4.47 -8.91 -10.69
N VAL A 234 4.07 -7.82 -10.07
CA VAL A 234 4.24 -6.46 -10.59
C VAL A 234 5.25 -5.71 -9.74
N LEU A 235 6.14 -4.96 -10.38
CA LEU A 235 7.10 -4.07 -9.75
C LEU A 235 6.73 -2.62 -10.06
N LEU A 236 6.64 -1.81 -9.01
CA LEU A 236 6.68 -0.35 -9.12
C LEU A 236 8.11 0.14 -8.87
N SER A 237 8.61 1.01 -9.75
CA SER A 237 9.96 1.59 -9.67
C SER A 237 9.95 3.09 -9.97
N THR A 238 10.97 3.79 -9.51
CA THR A 238 11.20 5.22 -9.78
C THR A 238 12.65 5.45 -10.15
N ALA A 239 12.94 6.55 -10.86
CA ALA A 239 14.33 6.87 -11.22
C ALA A 239 15.20 7.22 -9.99
N THR A 240 14.60 7.80 -8.95
CA THR A 240 15.30 8.18 -7.72
C THR A 240 14.50 7.81 -6.46
N ASP A 241 15.17 7.85 -5.31
CA ASP A 241 14.54 7.76 -3.97
C ASP A 241 14.26 9.15 -3.38
N ASN A 242 14.11 10.18 -4.22
CA ASN A 242 13.74 11.49 -3.70
C ASN A 242 12.31 11.42 -3.07
N PRO A 243 11.97 12.30 -2.11
CA PRO A 243 10.68 12.25 -1.43
C PRO A 243 9.47 12.36 -2.37
N SER A 244 9.58 13.13 -3.47
CA SER A 244 8.52 13.32 -4.45
C SER A 244 8.23 12.05 -5.25
N ASP A 245 9.28 11.39 -5.76
CA ASP A 245 9.18 10.12 -6.48
C ASP A 245 8.61 9.03 -5.57
N THR A 246 9.05 9.01 -4.32
CA THR A 246 8.61 8.04 -3.31
C THR A 246 7.14 8.22 -2.94
N LEU A 247 6.69 9.47 -2.74
CA LEU A 247 5.29 9.80 -2.50
C LEU A 247 4.42 9.41 -3.72
N ALA A 248 4.89 9.74 -4.93
CA ALA A 248 4.21 9.36 -6.17
C ALA A 248 4.10 7.83 -6.33
N CYS A 249 5.14 7.07 -5.92
CA CYS A 249 5.08 5.61 -5.89
C CYS A 249 3.99 5.10 -4.95
N GLY A 250 3.75 5.78 -3.83
CA GLY A 250 2.63 5.48 -2.93
C GLY A 250 1.27 5.69 -3.57
N GLU A 251 1.10 6.79 -4.30
CA GLU A 251 -0.14 7.07 -5.05
C GLU A 251 -0.38 6.01 -6.13
N ALA A 252 0.66 5.66 -6.89
CA ALA A 252 0.61 4.59 -7.90
C ALA A 252 0.31 3.21 -7.28
N LEU A 253 0.90 2.91 -6.11
CA LEU A 253 0.59 1.70 -5.35
C LEU A 253 -0.90 1.64 -5.00
N SER A 254 -1.45 2.74 -4.48
CA SER A 254 -2.89 2.83 -4.20
C SER A 254 -3.72 2.57 -5.46
N ALA A 255 -3.40 3.25 -6.56
CA ALA A 255 -4.11 3.10 -7.82
C ALA A 255 -4.14 1.63 -8.27
N VAL A 256 -2.98 0.96 -8.33
CA VAL A 256 -2.87 -0.45 -8.73
C VAL A 256 -3.70 -1.37 -7.82
N LEU A 257 -3.61 -1.19 -6.49
CA LEU A 257 -4.33 -2.04 -5.55
C LEU A 257 -5.85 -1.88 -5.68
N LEU A 258 -6.33 -0.66 -5.91
CA LEU A 258 -7.76 -0.39 -6.09
C LEU A 258 -8.28 -0.94 -7.41
N GLU A 259 -7.55 -0.78 -8.52
CA GLU A 259 -7.92 -1.36 -9.82
C GLU A 259 -7.97 -2.89 -9.76
N CYS A 260 -6.98 -3.54 -9.13
CA CYS A 260 -7.02 -4.99 -8.91
C CYS A 260 -8.22 -5.43 -8.08
N THR A 261 -8.56 -4.65 -7.04
CA THR A 261 -9.70 -4.95 -6.17
C THR A 261 -11.02 -4.80 -6.92
N MET A 262 -11.17 -3.79 -7.78
CA MET A 262 -12.35 -3.64 -8.64
C MET A 262 -12.48 -4.80 -9.65
N ALA A 263 -11.36 -5.33 -10.13
CA ALA A 263 -11.31 -6.53 -10.96
C ALA A 263 -11.55 -7.84 -10.18
N GLY A 264 -11.76 -7.78 -8.86
CA GLY A 264 -12.01 -8.95 -8.01
C GLY A 264 -10.76 -9.78 -7.69
N LEU A 265 -9.56 -9.22 -7.89
CA LEU A 265 -8.30 -9.91 -7.62
C LEU A 265 -7.77 -9.60 -6.22
N ALA A 266 -7.10 -10.59 -5.64
CA ALA A 266 -6.35 -10.46 -4.40
C ALA A 266 -5.00 -9.78 -4.66
N THR A 267 -4.51 -9.04 -3.67
CA THR A 267 -3.25 -8.30 -3.77
C THR A 267 -2.41 -8.44 -2.51
N CYS A 268 -1.08 -8.47 -2.67
CA CYS A 268 -0.14 -8.40 -1.57
C CYS A 268 1.09 -7.56 -1.93
N PRO A 269 1.25 -6.35 -1.36
CA PRO A 269 2.53 -5.63 -1.41
C PRO A 269 3.64 -6.39 -0.69
N VAL A 270 4.84 -6.40 -1.26
CA VAL A 270 6.05 -7.06 -0.78
C VAL A 270 7.22 -6.08 -0.92
N THR A 271 7.78 -5.67 0.21
CA THR A 271 8.77 -4.58 0.26
C THR A 271 10.14 -4.97 0.83
N HIS A 272 10.25 -6.10 1.54
CA HIS A 272 11.53 -6.52 2.18
C HIS A 272 12.67 -6.69 1.17
N VAL A 273 12.33 -7.09 -0.06
CA VAL A 273 13.24 -7.18 -1.22
C VAL A 273 13.83 -5.84 -1.68
N THR A 274 13.27 -4.73 -1.21
CA THR A 274 13.70 -3.36 -1.54
C THR A 274 14.38 -2.65 -0.37
N GLU A 275 14.39 -3.24 0.82
CA GLU A 275 14.89 -2.59 2.04
C GLU A 275 16.39 -2.75 2.23
N VAL A 276 16.97 -3.85 1.74
CA VAL A 276 18.42 -4.09 1.81
C VAL A 276 19.08 -3.75 0.47
N PRO A 277 20.18 -2.97 0.43
CA PRO A 277 20.81 -2.55 -0.82
C PRO A 277 21.14 -3.71 -1.77
N ALA A 278 21.64 -4.83 -1.24
CA ALA A 278 21.99 -6.00 -2.04
C ALA A 278 20.75 -6.68 -2.66
N GLY A 279 19.68 -6.87 -1.88
CA GLY A 279 18.42 -7.43 -2.38
C GLY A 279 17.78 -6.53 -3.43
N ARG A 280 17.77 -5.22 -3.19
CA ARG A 280 17.23 -4.23 -4.12
C ARG A 280 18.02 -4.16 -5.44
N ALA A 281 19.35 -4.23 -5.37
CA ALA A 281 20.20 -4.28 -6.56
C ALA A 281 19.99 -5.57 -7.37
N MET A 282 19.84 -6.71 -6.69
CA MET A 282 19.51 -7.98 -7.34
C MET A 282 18.12 -7.93 -7.99
N LEU A 283 17.12 -7.32 -7.33
CA LEU A 283 15.79 -7.10 -7.91
C LEU A 283 15.84 -6.23 -9.16
N ALA A 284 16.62 -5.14 -9.15
CA ALA A 284 16.80 -4.28 -10.32
C ALA A 284 17.41 -5.06 -11.50
N ALA A 285 18.43 -5.88 -11.22
CA ALA A 285 19.05 -6.75 -12.23
C ALA A 285 18.07 -7.79 -12.79
N VAL A 286 17.21 -8.37 -11.96
CA VAL A 286 16.17 -9.32 -12.40
C VAL A 286 15.10 -8.63 -13.25
N ALA A 287 14.72 -7.39 -12.89
CA ALA A 287 13.76 -6.60 -13.66
C ALA A 287 14.33 -6.12 -15.02
N GLY A 288 15.67 -6.07 -15.15
CA GLY A 288 16.35 -5.64 -16.37
C GLY A 288 16.12 -4.15 -16.68
N ARG A 289 16.05 -3.31 -15.65
CA ARG A 289 15.77 -1.87 -15.74
C ARG A 289 16.78 -1.07 -14.89
N ASP A 290 16.99 0.18 -15.27
CA ASP A 290 17.88 1.12 -14.57
C ASP A 290 17.19 1.86 -13.41
N ASP A 291 15.86 1.77 -13.31
CA ASP A 291 15.08 2.39 -12.23
C ASP A 291 15.27 1.66 -10.89
N LEU A 292 15.07 2.37 -9.79
CA LEU A 292 15.13 1.84 -8.43
C LEU A 292 13.82 1.12 -8.08
N PRO A 293 13.85 -0.19 -7.75
CA PRO A 293 12.66 -0.93 -7.31
C PRO A 293 12.08 -0.34 -6.02
N GLN A 294 10.78 -0.04 -5.98
CA GLN A 294 10.13 0.55 -4.79
C GLN A 294 9.27 -0.47 -4.04
N VAL A 295 8.39 -1.18 -4.75
CA VAL A 295 7.42 -2.13 -4.18
C VAL A 295 7.12 -3.25 -5.17
N LEU A 296 7.18 -4.52 -4.73
CA LEU A 296 6.57 -5.63 -5.46
C LEU A 296 5.11 -5.81 -5.03
N ILE A 297 4.27 -6.26 -5.96
CA ILE A 297 2.86 -6.56 -5.72
C ILE A 297 2.57 -7.93 -6.32
N ARG A 298 2.16 -8.87 -5.48
CA ARG A 298 1.53 -10.12 -5.92
C ARG A 298 0.08 -9.85 -6.27
N ILE A 299 -0.36 -10.27 -7.45
CA ILE A 299 -1.73 -10.10 -7.95
C ILE A 299 -2.24 -11.46 -8.45
N GLY A 300 -3.41 -11.89 -7.99
CA GLY A 300 -3.95 -13.18 -8.39
C GLY A 300 -5.37 -13.46 -7.92
N GLY A 301 -5.90 -14.61 -8.28
CA GLY A 301 -7.22 -15.07 -7.86
C GLY A 301 -7.21 -15.66 -6.46
N ALA A 302 -8.18 -15.27 -5.63
CA ALA A 302 -8.52 -15.95 -4.39
C ALA A 302 -9.79 -16.80 -4.57
N PRO A 303 -9.96 -17.93 -3.85
CA PRO A 303 -11.19 -18.72 -3.93
C PRO A 303 -12.43 -17.91 -3.58
N ALA A 304 -13.44 -17.90 -4.47
CA ALA A 304 -14.61 -17.02 -4.36
C ALA A 304 -15.50 -17.29 -3.13
N LEU A 305 -15.50 -18.53 -2.61
CA LEU A 305 -16.32 -18.94 -1.46
C LEU A 305 -15.58 -18.85 -0.12
N GLU A 306 -14.36 -18.28 -0.11
CA GLU A 306 -13.61 -18.10 1.13
C GLU A 306 -14.22 -16.99 1.99
N THR A 307 -14.38 -17.25 3.28
CA THR A 307 -14.76 -16.21 4.23
C THR A 307 -13.58 -15.26 4.41
N ALA A 308 -13.75 -14.00 4.01
CA ALA A 308 -12.72 -12.99 4.20
C ALA A 308 -12.46 -12.79 5.71
N PRO A 309 -11.19 -12.67 6.14
CA PRO A 309 -10.88 -12.33 7.52
C PRO A 309 -11.41 -10.94 7.87
N GLU A 310 -11.60 -10.70 9.16
CA GLU A 310 -11.94 -9.36 9.67
C GLU A 310 -10.96 -8.31 9.15
N PRO A 311 -11.45 -7.12 8.76
CA PRO A 311 -10.58 -6.05 8.28
C PRO A 311 -9.53 -5.68 9.33
N THR A 312 -8.29 -5.47 8.90
CA THR A 312 -7.22 -5.00 9.79
C THR A 312 -7.61 -3.67 10.46
N PRO A 313 -7.25 -3.44 11.73
CA PRO A 313 -7.66 -2.25 12.45
C PRO A 313 -7.06 -0.98 11.85
N ARG A 314 -7.68 0.16 12.16
CA ARG A 314 -7.17 1.49 11.86
C ARG A 314 -7.24 2.35 13.11
N ARG A 315 -6.34 3.32 13.20
CA ARG A 315 -6.32 4.32 14.26
C ARG A 315 -7.63 5.10 14.27
N ALA A 316 -8.03 5.56 15.45
CA ALA A 316 -9.20 6.40 15.57
C ALA A 316 -8.97 7.72 14.83
N LEU A 317 -10.02 8.24 14.17
CA LEU A 317 -9.90 9.42 13.32
C LEU A 317 -9.34 10.64 14.08
N ALA A 318 -9.71 10.81 15.35
CA ALA A 318 -9.22 11.90 16.19
C ALA A 318 -7.71 11.82 16.49
N GLU A 319 -7.06 10.66 16.29
CA GLU A 319 -5.62 10.51 16.45
C GLU A 319 -4.83 10.88 15.17
N VAL A 320 -5.51 10.97 14.03
CA VAL A 320 -4.89 11.24 12.73
C VAL A 320 -5.38 12.53 12.09
N LEU A 321 -6.59 13.02 12.41
CA LEU A 321 -7.18 14.23 11.84
C LEU A 321 -7.33 15.31 12.90
N HIS A 322 -6.70 16.46 12.66
CA HIS A 322 -6.84 17.66 13.48
C HIS A 322 -7.60 18.74 12.71
N VAL A 323 -8.78 19.12 13.18
CA VAL A 323 -9.55 20.23 12.62
C VAL A 323 -9.19 21.50 13.39
N LYS A 324 -8.57 22.47 12.73
CA LYS A 324 -8.33 23.80 13.27
C LYS A 324 -9.56 24.68 12.97
N GLY A 325 -10.13 25.26 14.03
CA GLY A 325 -11.24 26.21 13.94
C GLY A 325 -10.85 27.57 13.43
#